data_AF-A0A1V2IN60-F1
#
_entry.id   AF-A0A1V2IN60-F1
#
_cell.length_a   1.000
_cell.length_b   1.000
_cell.length_c   1.000
_cell.angle_alpha   90.00
_cell.angle_beta   90.00
_cell.angle_gamma   90.00
#
_symmetry.space_group_name_H-M   'P 1'
#
loop_
_entity.id
_entity.type
_entity.pdbx_description
1 polymer ?
#
loop_
_entity_poly.entity_id
_entity_poly.type
_entity_poly.pdbx_seq_one_letter_code
_entity_poly.pdbx_strand_id
1 'polypeptide(L)'
;MTKVTPRWIARNFVRRVPVANARLPLDVWSGLWGGADGPGIDAVSIIGRIADQAGRPLTVVQVGANDGSMGDPLHDTIVKHRWRALLVEPLPHLFAALKKNYAGVPNLSFEQAAIGLVDGTMTMYSVTPRPGDPVWAIGLSSFRRDVIMESQDEIPDIADRITEVEVPVMRLDTLLRKHGIDRVDVLQTDTEGYDFEILRQIDYSRWAAPRHLIYEACHLDGTTLDKTHEMLTAAGYTIVPAGYDEYAYRT
;
A
#
# COMPACT_ATOMS: atom_id res chain seq x y z
N MET A 1 7.42 17.69 15.00
CA MET A 1 6.47 18.42 14.14
C MET A 1 5.23 17.55 14.15
N THR A 2 4.14 18.02 14.74
CA THR A 2 2.85 17.31 14.72
C THR A 2 2.54 16.95 13.27
N LYS A 3 2.25 15.67 12.96
CA LYS A 3 1.82 15.23 11.63
C LYS A 3 0.93 16.32 11.04
N VAL A 4 1.44 17.07 10.07
CA VAL A 4 0.59 17.98 9.31
C VAL A 4 -0.36 17.03 8.65
N THR A 5 -1.55 16.87 9.21
CA THR A 5 -2.57 16.01 8.63
C THR A 5 -2.90 16.70 7.31
N PRO A 6 -2.55 16.17 6.12
CA PRO A 6 -3.02 16.78 4.90
C PRO A 6 -4.51 17.09 5.00
N ARG A 7 -4.92 18.25 4.48
CA ARG A 7 -6.30 18.75 4.59
C ARG A 7 -7.36 17.74 4.09
N TRP A 8 -6.95 16.72 3.35
CA TRP A 8 -7.77 15.65 2.79
C TRP A 8 -7.80 14.32 3.57
N ILE A 9 -7.03 14.15 4.66
CA ILE A 9 -7.14 12.94 5.48
C ILE A 9 -8.50 12.98 6.20
N ALA A 10 -9.47 12.29 5.62
CA ALA A 10 -10.77 12.10 6.23
C ALA A 10 -10.59 11.33 7.55
N ARG A 11 -10.88 11.97 8.68
CA ARG A 11 -10.74 11.34 10.02
C ARG A 11 -11.85 10.33 10.34
N ASN A 12 -12.90 10.30 9.51
CA ASN A 12 -14.07 9.44 9.69
C ASN A 12 -14.29 8.66 8.39
N PHE A 13 -14.04 7.35 8.42
CA PHE A 13 -14.33 6.46 7.29
C PHE A 13 -15.64 5.71 7.53
N VAL A 14 -16.53 5.72 6.55
CA VAL A 14 -17.73 4.87 6.59
C VAL A 14 -17.36 3.50 6.04
N ARG A 15 -17.02 2.56 6.93
CA ARG A 15 -16.69 1.15 6.57
C ARG A 15 -17.85 0.36 5.96
N ARG A 16 -19.07 0.88 5.97
CA ARG A 16 -20.25 0.23 5.39
C ARG A 16 -20.75 1.00 4.18
N VAL A 17 -20.44 0.50 2.99
CA VAL A 17 -21.12 0.92 1.76
C VAL A 17 -22.61 0.60 1.90
N PRO A 18 -23.52 1.58 1.84
CA PRO A 18 -24.96 1.30 1.88
C PRO A 18 -25.34 0.34 0.76
N VAL A 19 -26.23 -0.62 1.04
CA VAL A 19 -26.68 -1.64 0.06
C VAL A 19 -27.19 -1.01 -1.24
N ALA A 20 -27.84 0.15 -1.15
CA ALA A 20 -28.31 0.93 -2.30
C ALA A 20 -27.18 1.28 -3.29
N ASN A 21 -25.95 1.43 -2.79
CA ASN A 21 -24.80 1.84 -3.58
C ASN A 21 -24.02 0.65 -4.13
N ALA A 22 -24.28 -0.58 -3.65
CA ALA A 22 -23.55 -1.78 -4.04
C ALA A 22 -23.54 -2.03 -5.56
N ARG A 23 -24.52 -1.49 -6.30
CA ARG A 23 -24.62 -1.62 -7.76
C ARG A 23 -24.04 -0.46 -8.56
N LEU A 24 -23.56 0.60 -7.90
CA LEU A 24 -22.90 1.71 -8.60
C LEU A 24 -21.59 1.24 -9.23
N PRO A 25 -21.29 1.67 -10.47
CA PRO A 25 -19.95 1.54 -11.07
C PRO A 25 -18.87 2.09 -10.13
N LEU A 26 -17.68 1.47 -10.12
CA LEU A 26 -16.62 1.80 -9.14
C LEU A 26 -16.08 3.22 -9.33
N ASP A 27 -16.01 3.69 -10.56
CA ASP A 27 -15.65 5.07 -10.91
C ASP A 27 -16.66 6.07 -10.34
N VAL A 28 -17.95 5.80 -10.49
CA VAL A 28 -19.03 6.64 -9.95
C VAL A 28 -19.02 6.62 -8.41
N TRP A 29 -18.87 5.43 -7.81
CA TRP A 29 -18.87 5.29 -6.36
C TRP A 29 -17.65 5.95 -5.72
N SER A 30 -16.45 5.72 -6.24
CA SER A 30 -15.21 6.30 -5.69
C SER A 30 -15.21 7.82 -5.80
N GLY A 31 -15.66 8.39 -6.92
CA GLY A 31 -15.79 9.83 -7.06
C GLY A 31 -16.78 10.46 -6.09
N LEU A 32 -17.96 9.84 -5.87
CA LEU A 32 -18.97 10.34 -4.94
C LEU A 32 -18.55 10.17 -3.46
N TRP A 33 -17.89 9.06 -3.11
CA TRP A 33 -17.54 8.78 -1.72
C TRP A 33 -16.22 9.40 -1.27
N GLY A 34 -15.21 9.41 -2.14
CA GLY A 34 -13.88 9.96 -1.85
C GLY A 34 -13.67 11.38 -2.36
N GLY A 35 -14.63 11.96 -3.09
CA GLY A 35 -14.59 13.37 -3.50
C GLY A 35 -14.65 14.35 -2.33
N ALA A 36 -14.42 15.64 -2.61
CA ALA A 36 -14.29 16.69 -1.59
C ALA A 36 -15.48 16.80 -0.61
N ASP A 37 -16.69 16.48 -1.08
CA ASP A 37 -17.93 16.50 -0.29
C ASP A 37 -18.40 15.10 0.14
N GLY A 38 -17.58 14.07 -0.14
CA GLY A 38 -17.89 12.67 0.15
C GLY A 38 -17.65 12.29 1.61
N PRO A 39 -18.30 11.22 2.12
CA PRO A 39 -18.11 10.71 3.47
C PRO A 39 -16.71 10.10 3.75
N GLY A 40 -15.83 10.00 2.76
CA GLY A 40 -14.51 9.38 2.85
C GLY A 40 -14.54 7.89 2.50
N ILE A 41 -13.46 7.41 1.86
CA ILE A 41 -13.19 6.00 1.55
C ILE A 41 -11.86 5.57 2.17
N ASP A 42 -11.75 4.29 2.51
CA ASP A 42 -10.50 3.65 2.93
C ASP A 42 -10.11 2.54 1.95
N ALA A 43 -8.85 2.12 1.97
CA ALA A 43 -8.32 1.08 1.10
C ALA A 43 -9.09 -0.25 1.20
N VAL A 44 -9.52 -0.65 2.41
CA VAL A 44 -10.34 -1.86 2.64
C VAL A 44 -11.63 -1.80 1.82
N SER A 45 -12.34 -0.66 1.87
CA SER A 45 -13.60 -0.45 1.16
C SER A 45 -13.38 -0.44 -0.34
N ILE A 46 -12.30 0.20 -0.83
CA ILE A 46 -11.96 0.21 -2.26
C ILE A 46 -11.68 -1.21 -2.77
N ILE A 47 -10.84 -1.97 -2.07
CA ILE A 47 -10.50 -3.35 -2.42
C ILE A 47 -11.74 -4.24 -2.46
N GLY A 48 -12.62 -4.13 -1.47
CA GLY A 48 -13.87 -4.88 -1.46
C GLY A 48 -14.74 -4.58 -2.68
N ARG A 49 -14.78 -3.32 -3.12
CA ARG A 49 -15.58 -2.90 -4.29
C ARG A 49 -14.95 -3.31 -5.61
N ILE A 50 -13.62 -3.31 -5.71
CA ILE A 50 -12.90 -3.91 -6.83
C ILE A 50 -13.27 -5.40 -6.93
N ALA A 51 -13.29 -6.12 -5.81
CA ALA A 51 -13.62 -7.55 -5.79
C ALA A 51 -15.07 -7.84 -6.19
N ASP A 52 -16.03 -7.03 -5.72
CA ASP A 52 -17.44 -7.15 -6.07
C ASP A 52 -17.70 -6.99 -7.59
N GLN A 53 -16.86 -6.20 -8.28
CA GLN A 53 -17.03 -5.91 -9.71
C GLN A 53 -16.14 -6.77 -10.63
N ALA A 54 -15.10 -7.40 -10.09
CA ALA A 54 -14.12 -8.12 -10.89
C ALA A 54 -14.71 -9.27 -11.73
N GLY A 55 -15.73 -9.96 -11.22
CA GLY A 55 -16.35 -11.13 -11.86
C GLY A 55 -15.42 -12.34 -12.04
N ARG A 56 -14.16 -12.24 -11.61
CA ARG A 56 -13.11 -13.27 -11.64
C ARG A 56 -12.10 -13.04 -10.51
N PRO A 57 -11.28 -14.04 -10.15
CA PRO A 57 -10.09 -13.81 -9.33
C PRO A 57 -9.12 -12.81 -10.00
N LEU A 58 -8.53 -11.94 -9.20
CA LEU A 58 -7.55 -10.95 -9.65
C LEU A 58 -6.11 -11.40 -9.35
N THR A 59 -5.15 -10.79 -10.05
CA THR A 59 -3.73 -10.86 -9.70
C THR A 59 -3.32 -9.58 -8.99
N VAL A 60 -2.82 -9.71 -7.76
CA VAL A 60 -2.47 -8.59 -6.88
C VAL A 60 -0.99 -8.63 -6.53
N VAL A 61 -0.38 -7.45 -6.43
CA VAL A 61 0.95 -7.26 -5.86
C VAL A 61 0.82 -6.29 -4.70
N GLN A 62 1.29 -6.69 -3.53
CA GLN A 62 1.31 -5.87 -2.32
C GLN A 62 2.76 -5.64 -1.90
N VAL A 63 3.17 -4.39 -1.82
CA VAL A 63 4.50 -3.97 -1.37
C VAL A 63 4.38 -3.29 -0.02
N GLY A 64 5.08 -3.82 0.99
CA GLY A 64 4.86 -3.43 2.38
C GLY A 64 3.71 -4.22 3.00
N ALA A 65 3.71 -5.54 2.81
CA ALA A 65 2.64 -6.40 3.30
C ALA A 65 2.63 -6.57 4.83
N ASN A 66 3.68 -6.12 5.55
CA ASN A 66 3.81 -6.25 7.00
C ASN A 66 3.59 -7.71 7.43
N ASP A 67 2.81 -7.97 8.47
CA ASP A 67 2.41 -9.31 8.89
C ASP A 67 1.19 -9.85 8.11
N GLY A 68 0.66 -9.10 7.16
CA GLY A 68 -0.50 -9.48 6.36
C GLY A 68 -1.80 -9.58 7.14
N SER A 69 -1.92 -8.91 8.29
CA SER A 69 -3.13 -8.90 9.11
C SER A 69 -3.39 -7.54 9.74
N MET A 70 -2.37 -6.91 10.33
CA MET A 70 -2.50 -5.63 11.01
C MET A 70 -2.66 -4.51 9.99
N GLY A 71 -3.85 -3.93 9.90
CA GLY A 71 -4.12 -2.81 8.99
C GLY A 71 -4.14 -3.20 7.51
N ASP A 72 -3.97 -4.48 7.17
CA ASP A 72 -3.88 -4.95 5.79
C ASP A 72 -5.23 -4.80 5.05
N PRO A 73 -5.31 -3.98 3.99
CA PRO A 73 -6.55 -3.79 3.23
C PRO A 73 -6.91 -4.99 2.33
N LEU A 74 -5.97 -5.91 2.10
CA LEU A 74 -6.08 -6.98 1.12
C LEU A 74 -6.40 -8.35 1.72
N HIS A 75 -5.99 -8.65 2.96
CA HIS A 75 -6.09 -10.00 3.56
C HIS A 75 -7.45 -10.68 3.36
N ASP A 76 -8.51 -10.06 3.89
CA ASP A 76 -9.86 -10.65 3.85
C ASP A 76 -10.33 -10.91 2.42
N THR A 77 -9.98 -10.00 1.49
CA THR A 77 -10.39 -10.08 0.10
C THR A 77 -9.61 -11.16 -0.65
N ILE A 78 -8.29 -11.24 -0.44
CA ILE A 78 -7.43 -12.29 -1.00
C ILE A 78 -7.96 -13.67 -0.58
N VAL A 79 -8.21 -13.86 0.71
CA VAL A 79 -8.68 -15.14 1.27
C VAL A 79 -10.07 -15.49 0.72
N LYS A 80 -11.01 -14.55 0.80
CA LYS A 80 -12.41 -14.76 0.38
C LYS A 80 -12.55 -15.04 -1.11
N HIS A 81 -11.83 -14.30 -1.96
CA HIS A 81 -11.96 -14.37 -3.42
C HIS A 81 -10.90 -15.25 -4.09
N ARG A 82 -9.99 -15.86 -3.32
CA ARG A 82 -8.90 -16.73 -3.79
C ARG A 82 -8.07 -16.09 -4.90
N TRP A 83 -7.76 -14.81 -4.72
CA TRP A 83 -6.92 -14.06 -5.65
C TRP A 83 -5.53 -14.67 -5.73
N ARG A 84 -4.86 -14.47 -6.88
CA ARG A 84 -3.43 -14.71 -7.00
C ARG A 84 -2.74 -13.49 -6.42
N ALA A 85 -1.88 -13.64 -5.41
CA ALA A 85 -1.19 -12.50 -4.82
C ALA A 85 0.32 -12.74 -4.66
N LEU A 86 1.10 -11.70 -4.94
CA LEU A 86 2.49 -11.61 -4.53
C LEU A 86 2.60 -10.60 -3.38
N LEU A 87 2.99 -11.09 -2.22
CA LEU A 87 3.08 -10.34 -0.97
C LEU A 87 4.55 -10.09 -0.64
N VAL A 88 4.95 -8.82 -0.50
CA VAL A 88 6.35 -8.41 -0.37
C VAL A 88 6.55 -7.70 0.96
N GLU A 89 7.45 -8.21 1.79
CA GLU A 89 7.77 -7.65 3.11
C GLU A 89 9.28 -7.76 3.40
N PRO A 90 10.02 -6.66 3.57
CA PRO A 90 11.47 -6.69 3.79
C PRO A 90 11.91 -7.22 5.16
N LEU A 91 11.17 -6.95 6.24
CA LEU A 91 11.62 -7.27 7.59
C LEU A 91 11.47 -8.76 7.89
N PRO A 92 12.55 -9.46 8.32
CA PRO A 92 12.52 -10.91 8.51
C PRO A 92 11.42 -11.40 9.47
N HIS A 93 11.16 -10.66 10.55
CA HIS A 93 10.19 -11.05 11.56
C HIS A 93 8.74 -10.87 11.09
N LEU A 94 8.46 -9.78 10.36
CA LEU A 94 7.15 -9.53 9.74
C LEU A 94 6.91 -10.51 8.58
N PHE A 95 7.90 -10.75 7.73
CA PHE A 95 7.82 -11.73 6.66
C PHE A 95 7.53 -13.15 7.17
N ALA A 96 8.10 -13.53 8.31
CA ALA A 96 7.78 -14.80 8.95
C ALA A 96 6.33 -14.84 9.46
N ALA A 97 5.84 -13.76 10.06
CA ALA A 97 4.45 -13.63 10.50
C ALA A 97 3.46 -13.62 9.32
N LEU A 98 3.79 -12.91 8.24
CA LEU A 98 3.05 -12.86 6.97
C LEU A 98 2.77 -14.27 6.43
N LYS A 99 3.81 -15.08 6.25
CA LYS A 99 3.66 -16.47 5.79
C LYS A 99 2.80 -17.31 6.73
N LYS A 100 2.90 -17.07 8.04
CA LYS A 100 2.10 -17.77 9.05
C LYS A 100 0.63 -17.36 8.99
N ASN A 101 0.34 -16.07 8.82
CA ASN A 101 -1.02 -15.53 8.78
C ASN A 101 -1.76 -15.96 7.50
N TYR A 102 -1.04 -16.17 6.40
CA TYR A 102 -1.58 -16.73 5.16
C TYR A 102 -1.44 -18.25 5.04
N ALA A 103 -1.10 -18.97 6.12
CA ALA A 103 -0.91 -20.42 6.06
C ALA A 103 -2.17 -21.14 5.56
N GLY A 104 -2.02 -21.98 4.53
CA GLY A 104 -3.12 -22.74 3.93
C GLY A 104 -3.93 -21.98 2.87
N VAL A 105 -3.62 -20.71 2.61
CA VAL A 105 -4.24 -19.94 1.53
C VAL A 105 -3.53 -20.24 0.20
N PRO A 106 -4.23 -20.73 -0.84
CA PRO A 106 -3.61 -21.07 -2.12
C PRO A 106 -3.34 -19.83 -2.97
N ASN A 107 -2.58 -20.01 -4.07
CA ASN A 107 -2.29 -18.98 -5.08
C ASN A 107 -1.48 -17.78 -4.59
N LEU A 108 -0.75 -17.93 -3.48
CA LEU A 108 0.09 -16.89 -2.93
C LEU A 108 1.57 -17.14 -3.23
N SER A 109 2.30 -16.07 -3.47
CA SER A 109 3.76 -16.02 -3.54
C SER A 109 4.24 -14.95 -2.57
N PHE A 110 5.44 -15.14 -2.02
CA PHE A 110 5.99 -14.26 -0.99
C PHE A 110 7.43 -13.90 -1.36
N GLU A 111 7.79 -12.64 -1.15
CA GLU A 111 9.17 -12.17 -1.32
C GLU A 111 9.62 -11.39 -0.08
N GLN A 112 10.78 -11.77 0.46
CA GLN A 112 11.42 -11.02 1.53
C GLN A 112 12.41 -10.01 0.93
N ALA A 113 11.88 -8.90 0.44
CA ALA A 113 12.66 -7.82 -0.12
C ALA A 113 11.93 -6.49 0.05
N ALA A 114 12.68 -5.39 0.03
CA ALA A 114 12.11 -4.07 -0.22
C ALA A 114 12.12 -3.81 -1.74
N ILE A 115 11.25 -2.91 -2.19
CA ILE A 115 11.24 -2.48 -3.60
C ILE A 115 12.00 -1.16 -3.73
N GLY A 116 13.03 -1.20 -4.56
CA GLY A 116 13.97 -0.10 -4.75
C GLY A 116 14.31 0.13 -6.22
N LEU A 117 15.25 1.03 -6.47
CA LEU A 117 15.63 1.44 -7.83
C LEU A 117 16.65 0.52 -8.49
N VAL A 118 17.39 -0.22 -7.67
CA VAL A 118 18.49 -1.09 -8.07
C VAL A 118 18.40 -2.37 -7.26
N ASP A 119 18.59 -3.52 -7.92
CA ASP A 119 18.67 -4.82 -7.24
C ASP A 119 19.93 -4.86 -6.36
N GLY A 120 19.81 -5.36 -5.13
CA GLY A 120 20.95 -5.44 -4.21
C GLY A 120 20.55 -5.54 -2.75
N THR A 121 21.23 -4.78 -1.90
CA THR A 121 20.97 -4.70 -0.46
C THR A 121 21.04 -3.23 -0.07
N MET A 122 20.12 -2.81 0.80
CA MET A 122 20.13 -1.47 1.38
C MET A 122 19.83 -1.54 2.87
N THR A 123 20.34 -0.55 3.59
CA THR A 123 19.98 -0.31 4.98
C THR A 123 18.56 0.21 5.07
N MET A 124 17.74 -0.45 5.87
CA MET A 124 16.41 0.00 6.27
C MET A 124 16.41 0.36 7.75
N TYR A 125 15.76 1.47 8.08
CA TYR A 125 15.55 1.88 9.46
C TYR A 125 14.27 1.26 9.99
N SER A 126 14.31 0.67 11.17
CA SER A 126 13.15 0.14 11.87
C SER A 126 13.17 0.54 13.34
N VAL A 127 12.06 0.35 14.04
CA VAL A 127 11.98 0.63 15.48
C VAL A 127 11.79 -0.68 16.24
N THR A 128 12.52 -0.84 17.36
CA THR A 128 12.25 -1.93 18.29
C THR A 128 11.05 -1.56 19.18
N PRO A 129 9.89 -2.24 19.06
CA PRO A 129 8.72 -1.92 19.87
C PRO A 129 8.92 -2.34 21.33
N ARG A 130 8.28 -1.61 22.25
CA ARG A 130 8.28 -1.85 23.69
C ARG A 130 6.84 -2.00 24.23
N PRO A 131 6.65 -2.63 25.41
CA PRO A 131 5.35 -2.66 26.07
C PRO A 131 4.80 -1.25 26.30
N GLY A 132 3.57 -1.01 25.84
CA GLY A 132 2.90 0.29 25.92
C GLY A 132 3.02 1.15 24.68
N ASP A 133 3.87 0.78 23.72
CA ASP A 133 3.90 1.44 22.40
C ASP A 133 2.59 1.17 21.63
N PRO A 134 2.25 2.05 20.67
CA PRO A 134 1.19 1.75 19.72
C PRO A 134 1.46 0.44 18.99
N VAL A 135 0.40 -0.34 18.75
CA VAL A 135 0.50 -1.69 18.14
C VAL A 135 1.19 -1.65 16.77
N TRP A 136 1.01 -0.57 16.01
CA TRP A 136 1.61 -0.37 14.70
C TRP A 136 3.14 -0.14 14.73
N ALA A 137 3.74 0.15 15.90
CA ALA A 137 5.18 0.42 16.01
C ALA A 137 6.06 -0.76 15.58
N ILE A 138 5.53 -1.99 15.58
CA ILE A 138 6.23 -3.19 15.09
C ILE A 138 6.45 -3.16 13.56
N GLY A 139 5.58 -2.49 12.82
CA GLY A 139 5.65 -2.36 11.36
C GLY A 139 6.46 -1.16 10.89
N LEU A 140 6.73 -0.19 11.77
CA LEU A 140 7.33 1.08 11.41
C LEU A 140 8.76 0.87 10.87
N SER A 141 8.90 1.02 9.56
CA SER A 141 10.18 0.88 8.87
C SER A 141 10.22 1.59 7.54
N SER A 142 11.39 2.13 7.18
CA SER A 142 11.57 2.93 5.95
C SER A 142 13.03 3.01 5.57
N PHE A 143 13.32 3.26 4.29
CA PHE A 143 14.67 3.68 3.85
C PHE A 143 15.04 5.08 4.34
N ARG A 144 14.05 5.84 4.83
CA ARG A 144 14.19 7.23 5.24
C ARG A 144 14.06 7.36 6.76
N ARG A 145 15.17 7.65 7.43
CA ARG A 145 15.19 7.84 8.90
C ARG A 145 14.26 8.98 9.33
N ASP A 146 14.11 10.01 8.52
CA ASP A 146 13.21 11.14 8.79
C ASP A 146 11.74 10.74 8.82
N VAL A 147 11.29 9.76 8.02
CA VAL A 147 9.91 9.25 8.09
C VAL A 147 9.66 8.55 9.42
N ILE A 148 10.62 7.73 9.90
CA ILE A 148 10.52 7.10 11.23
C ILE A 148 10.36 8.15 12.34
N MET A 149 11.06 9.28 12.22
CA MET A 149 11.03 10.36 13.19
C MET A 149 9.69 11.10 13.25
N GLU A 150 8.82 10.97 12.25
CA GLU A 150 7.47 11.58 12.28
C GLU A 150 6.59 11.01 13.40
N SER A 151 6.90 9.81 13.86
CA SER A 151 6.21 9.15 14.97
C SER A 151 6.70 9.59 16.36
N GLN A 152 7.62 10.56 16.46
CA GLN A 152 8.22 10.99 17.73
C GLN A 152 7.20 11.55 18.74
N ASP A 153 6.13 12.18 18.27
CA ASP A 153 5.10 12.70 19.19
C ASP A 153 4.33 11.56 19.90
N GLU A 154 4.20 10.39 19.26
CA GLU A 154 3.54 9.20 19.81
C GLU A 154 4.53 8.26 20.53
N ILE A 155 5.80 8.28 20.13
CA ILE A 155 6.90 7.50 20.71
C ILE A 155 8.05 8.47 21.04
N PRO A 156 8.05 9.14 22.21
CA PRO A 156 8.95 10.27 22.51
C PRO A 156 10.46 9.98 22.40
N ASP A 157 10.87 8.75 22.74
CA ASP A 157 12.26 8.28 22.68
C ASP A 157 12.53 7.42 21.42
N ILE A 158 11.72 7.56 20.36
CA ILE A 158 11.89 6.80 19.11
C ILE A 158 13.28 6.93 18.53
N ALA A 159 13.90 8.11 18.64
CA ALA A 159 15.23 8.40 18.10
C ALA A 159 16.31 7.44 18.64
N ASP A 160 16.18 7.03 19.90
CA ASP A 160 17.10 6.14 20.60
C ASP A 160 16.79 4.66 20.34
N ARG A 161 15.66 4.37 19.68
CA ARG A 161 15.17 3.02 19.37
C ARG A 161 15.33 2.64 17.90
N ILE A 162 15.76 3.57 17.05
CA ILE A 162 15.99 3.31 15.63
C ILE A 162 17.14 2.33 15.48
N THR A 163 16.87 1.23 14.79
CA THR A 163 17.84 0.21 14.42
C THR A 163 17.98 0.15 12.91
N GLU A 164 19.17 -0.20 12.46
CA GLU A 164 19.47 -0.45 11.05
C GLU A 164 19.39 -1.95 10.77
N VAL A 165 18.70 -2.31 9.69
CA VAL A 165 18.56 -3.69 9.22
C VAL A 165 18.92 -3.71 7.73
N GLU A 166 19.91 -4.52 7.36
CA GLU A 166 20.21 -4.77 5.95
C GLU A 166 19.14 -5.68 5.35
N VAL A 167 18.49 -5.21 4.29
CA VAL A 167 17.42 -5.95 3.61
C VAL A 167 17.73 -6.15 2.13
N PRO A 168 17.36 -7.30 1.53
CA PRO A 168 17.39 -7.45 0.08
C PRO A 168 16.51 -6.41 -0.59
N VAL A 169 16.96 -5.89 -1.72
CA VAL A 169 16.23 -4.92 -2.53
C VAL A 169 16.07 -5.47 -3.94
N MET A 170 14.86 -5.33 -4.48
CA MET A 170 14.55 -5.67 -5.86
C MET A 170 13.87 -4.49 -6.56
N ARG A 171 14.16 -4.30 -7.84
CA ARG A 171 13.32 -3.49 -8.72
C ARG A 171 11.99 -4.18 -8.91
N LEU A 172 10.93 -3.39 -9.09
CA LEU A 172 9.59 -3.91 -9.35
C LEU A 172 9.57 -4.82 -10.58
N ASP A 173 10.26 -4.45 -11.66
CA ASP A 173 10.30 -5.26 -12.87
C ASP A 173 11.08 -6.57 -12.70
N THR A 174 12.14 -6.57 -11.89
CA THR A 174 12.87 -7.80 -11.53
C THR A 174 12.00 -8.72 -10.70
N LEU A 175 11.28 -8.17 -9.71
CA LEU A 175 10.34 -8.92 -8.88
C LEU A 175 9.26 -9.61 -9.73
N LEU A 176 8.56 -8.84 -10.58
CA LEU A 176 7.47 -9.38 -11.40
C LEU A 176 7.95 -10.49 -12.35
N ARG A 177 9.13 -10.32 -12.96
CA ARG A 177 9.75 -11.38 -13.79
C ARG A 177 10.08 -12.64 -12.99
N LYS A 178 10.67 -12.49 -11.80
CA LYS A 178 11.04 -13.61 -10.91
C LYS A 178 9.83 -14.49 -10.58
N HIS A 179 8.67 -13.87 -10.34
CA HIS A 179 7.44 -14.56 -9.97
C HIS A 179 6.51 -14.89 -11.16
N GLY A 180 6.98 -14.67 -12.39
CA GLY A 180 6.20 -14.94 -13.61
C GLY A 180 4.87 -14.19 -13.62
N ILE A 181 4.89 -12.92 -13.24
CA ILE A 181 3.73 -12.02 -13.24
C ILE A 181 3.87 -11.09 -14.43
N ASP A 182 3.03 -11.30 -15.43
CA ASP A 182 2.95 -10.52 -16.66
C ASP A 182 1.87 -9.44 -16.60
N ARG A 183 0.88 -9.61 -15.72
CA ARG A 183 -0.23 -8.68 -15.51
C ARG A 183 -0.54 -8.54 -14.02
N VAL A 184 -0.71 -7.30 -13.59
CA VAL A 184 -1.17 -6.94 -12.25
C VAL A 184 -2.52 -6.25 -12.40
N ASP A 185 -3.55 -6.73 -11.71
CA ASP A 185 -4.86 -6.06 -11.68
C ASP A 185 -4.89 -4.95 -10.63
N VAL A 186 -4.34 -5.23 -9.44
CA VAL A 186 -4.20 -4.30 -8.31
C VAL A 186 -2.75 -4.27 -7.84
N LEU A 187 -2.15 -3.09 -7.79
CA LEU A 187 -0.91 -2.85 -7.05
C LEU A 187 -1.25 -2.02 -5.82
N GLN A 188 -0.87 -2.52 -4.65
CA GLN A 188 -0.94 -1.77 -3.40
C GLN A 188 0.48 -1.55 -2.87
N THR A 189 0.80 -0.32 -2.49
CA THR A 189 2.07 0.05 -1.84
C THR A 189 1.77 0.76 -0.52
N ASP A 190 2.51 0.38 0.51
CA ASP A 190 2.53 1.01 1.83
C ASP A 190 3.98 0.90 2.31
N THR A 191 4.80 1.88 1.93
CA THR A 191 6.26 1.80 2.09
C THR A 191 6.85 2.95 2.86
N GLU A 192 6.02 3.64 3.65
CA GLU A 192 6.44 4.65 4.62
C GLU A 192 7.35 5.68 3.91
N GLY A 193 6.83 6.23 2.80
CA GLY A 193 7.44 7.33 2.04
C GLY A 193 8.31 6.94 0.84
N TYR A 194 8.29 5.68 0.38
CA TYR A 194 8.98 5.25 -0.85
C TYR A 194 8.04 4.99 -2.04
N ASP A 195 6.74 5.22 -1.85
CA ASP A 195 5.66 4.86 -2.78
C ASP A 195 5.84 5.47 -4.18
N PHE A 196 6.18 6.76 -4.27
CA PHE A 196 6.44 7.43 -5.55
C PHE A 196 7.57 6.75 -6.36
N GLU A 197 8.64 6.31 -5.69
CA GLU A 197 9.77 5.65 -6.30
C GLU A 197 9.43 4.25 -6.82
N ILE A 198 8.39 3.61 -6.28
CA ILE A 198 7.84 2.35 -6.78
C ILE A 198 6.92 2.61 -7.97
N LEU A 199 5.99 3.56 -7.84
CA LEU A 199 5.04 3.92 -8.90
C LEU A 199 5.75 4.31 -10.20
N ARG A 200 6.83 5.10 -10.13
CA ARG A 200 7.59 5.51 -11.33
C ARG A 200 8.29 4.37 -12.08
N GLN A 201 8.36 3.17 -11.51
CA GLN A 201 8.93 2.00 -12.18
C GLN A 201 7.93 1.33 -13.13
N ILE A 202 6.65 1.70 -13.04
CA ILE A 202 5.59 1.13 -13.86
C ILE A 202 5.68 1.68 -15.29
N ASP A 203 5.71 0.79 -16.27
CA ASP A 203 5.55 1.17 -17.67
C ASP A 203 4.05 1.34 -17.99
N TYR A 204 3.56 2.55 -17.76
CA TYR A 204 2.15 2.90 -17.95
C TYR A 204 1.66 2.84 -19.41
N SER A 205 2.58 2.81 -20.37
CA SER A 205 2.24 2.67 -21.80
C SER A 205 1.74 1.26 -22.15
N ARG A 206 2.00 0.27 -21.29
CA ARG A 206 1.59 -1.12 -21.51
C ARG A 206 0.14 -1.34 -21.11
N TRP A 207 -0.54 -2.18 -21.91
CA TRP A 207 -1.87 -2.72 -21.58
C TRP A 207 -1.90 -3.49 -20.24
N ALA A 208 -0.75 -4.01 -19.80
CA ALA A 208 -0.59 -4.79 -18.60
C ALA A 208 -0.33 -3.95 -17.32
N ALA A 209 -0.13 -2.63 -17.43
CA ALA A 209 0.06 -1.79 -16.26
C ALA A 209 -1.23 -1.77 -15.39
N PRO A 210 -1.09 -1.70 -14.05
CA PRO A 210 -2.19 -2.00 -13.13
C PRO A 210 -3.43 -1.14 -13.37
N ARG A 211 -4.61 -1.75 -13.33
CA ARG A 211 -5.87 -0.99 -13.46
C ARG A 211 -6.20 -0.22 -12.20
N HIS A 212 -5.79 -0.75 -11.04
CA HIS A 212 -6.01 -0.18 -9.73
C HIS A 212 -4.67 -0.02 -9.03
N LEU A 213 -4.42 1.20 -8.53
CA LEU A 213 -3.29 1.54 -7.69
C LEU A 213 -3.84 2.05 -6.36
N ILE A 214 -3.33 1.53 -5.26
CA ILE A 214 -3.55 2.09 -3.92
C ILE A 214 -2.16 2.34 -3.36
N TYR A 215 -1.85 3.57 -3.00
CA TYR A 215 -0.52 3.91 -2.50
C TYR A 215 -0.61 4.84 -1.31
N GLU A 216 0.33 4.70 -0.38
CA GLU A 216 0.40 5.56 0.78
C GLU A 216 0.89 6.95 0.36
N ALA A 217 0.03 7.95 0.55
CA ALA A 217 0.29 9.33 0.10
C ALA A 217 0.69 10.26 1.24
N CYS A 218 0.38 9.89 2.49
CA CYS A 218 0.53 10.77 3.66
C CYS A 218 2.00 11.09 4.01
N HIS A 219 2.95 10.23 3.60
CA HIS A 219 4.39 10.41 3.80
C HIS A 219 5.09 11.07 2.60
N LEU A 220 4.35 11.43 1.54
CA LEU A 220 4.90 12.18 0.42
C LEU A 220 4.86 13.68 0.71
N ASP A 221 5.98 14.37 0.50
CA ASP A 221 5.98 15.83 0.53
C ASP A 221 5.13 16.39 -0.63
N GLY A 222 4.68 17.65 -0.50
CA GLY A 222 3.76 18.25 -1.48
C GLY A 222 4.31 18.25 -2.91
N THR A 223 5.63 18.43 -3.09
CA THR A 223 6.24 18.42 -4.42
C THR A 223 6.25 17.02 -5.04
N THR A 224 6.49 15.99 -4.22
CA THR A 224 6.49 14.58 -4.63
C THR A 224 5.08 14.10 -4.91
N LEU A 225 4.10 14.52 -4.10
CA LEU A 225 2.69 14.24 -4.34
C LEU A 225 2.21 14.88 -5.65
N ASP A 226 2.51 16.15 -5.90
CA ASP A 226 2.16 16.84 -7.16
C ASP A 226 2.73 16.09 -8.38
N LYS A 227 4.00 15.68 -8.32
CA LYS A 227 4.63 14.85 -9.37
C LYS A 227 3.95 13.50 -9.55
N THR A 228 3.52 12.87 -8.44
CA THR A 228 2.78 11.61 -8.47
C THR A 228 1.47 11.81 -9.23
N HIS A 229 0.72 12.87 -8.91
CA HIS A 229 -0.54 13.20 -9.55
C HIS A 229 -0.38 13.53 -11.03
N GLU A 230 0.62 14.35 -11.39
CA GLU A 230 0.93 14.68 -12.79
C GLU A 230 1.25 13.42 -13.60
N MET A 231 2.11 12.54 -13.07
CA MET A 231 2.49 11.28 -13.73
C MET A 231 1.29 10.36 -13.94
N LEU A 232 0.48 10.13 -12.91
CA LEU A 232 -0.68 9.24 -12.97
C LEU A 232 -1.77 9.81 -13.88
N THR A 233 -2.03 11.12 -13.81
CA THR A 233 -3.02 11.77 -14.67
C THR A 233 -2.60 11.74 -16.14
N ALA A 234 -1.32 11.99 -16.43
CA ALA A 234 -0.77 11.86 -17.78
C ALA A 234 -0.84 10.42 -18.31
N ALA A 235 -0.79 9.42 -17.43
CA ALA A 235 -1.00 8.01 -17.73
C ALA A 235 -2.49 7.59 -17.83
N GLY A 236 -3.43 8.54 -17.70
CA GLY A 236 -4.87 8.34 -17.84
C GLY A 236 -5.58 7.82 -16.59
N TYR A 237 -4.97 7.95 -15.41
CA TYR A 237 -5.60 7.59 -14.16
C TYR A 237 -6.45 8.74 -13.60
N THR A 238 -7.59 8.38 -13.02
CA THR A 238 -8.34 9.23 -12.09
C THR A 238 -7.88 8.91 -10.67
N ILE A 239 -7.61 9.93 -9.87
CA ILE A 239 -7.11 9.81 -8.50
C ILE A 239 -8.21 10.23 -7.52
N VAL A 240 -8.38 9.47 -6.44
CA VAL A 240 -9.36 9.72 -5.39
C VAL A 240 -8.68 9.55 -4.02
N PRO A 241 -8.84 10.52 -3.10
CA PRO A 241 -8.36 10.37 -1.72
C PRO A 241 -8.94 9.14 -1.02
N ALA A 242 -8.10 8.41 -0.29
CA ALA A 242 -8.46 7.18 0.41
C ALA A 242 -7.88 7.15 1.84
N GLY A 243 -8.05 8.24 2.59
CA GLY A 243 -7.55 8.35 3.95
C GLY A 243 -6.10 8.77 4.01
N TYR A 244 -5.23 7.90 4.53
CA TYR A 244 -3.78 8.07 4.43
C TYR A 244 -3.24 7.69 3.04
N ASP A 245 -4.05 6.92 2.29
CA ASP A 245 -3.75 6.46 0.95
C ASP A 245 -4.40 7.34 -0.11
N GLU A 246 -4.01 7.11 -1.36
CA GLU A 246 -4.77 7.50 -2.53
C GLU A 246 -5.06 6.29 -3.41
N TYR A 247 -6.24 6.31 -4.02
CA TYR A 247 -6.67 5.32 -4.98
C TYR A 247 -6.65 5.92 -6.38
N ALA A 248 -5.85 5.34 -7.28
CA ALA A 248 -5.82 5.73 -8.68
C ALA A 248 -6.31 4.58 -9.57
N TYR A 249 -7.15 4.90 -10.56
CA TYR A 249 -7.68 3.90 -11.49
C TYR A 249 -7.81 4.39 -12.92
N ARG A 250 -7.76 3.46 -13.88
CA ARG A 250 -8.00 3.73 -15.31
C ARG A 250 -8.83 2.61 -15.96
N THR A 251 -9.59 2.95 -16.99
CA THR A 251 -10.56 2.06 -17.67
C THR A 251 -9.99 1.25 -18.83
#